data_AF-A0A0Q8ET77-F1
#
_entry.id   AF-A0A0Q8ET77-F1
#
_cell.length_a   1.000
_cell.length_b   1.000
_cell.length_c   1.000
_cell.angle_alpha   90.00
_cell.angle_beta   90.00
_cell.angle_gamma   90.00
#
_symmetry.space_group_name_H-M   'P 1'
#
loop_
_entity.id
_entity.type
_entity.pdbx_description
1 polymer ?
#
loop_
_entity_poly.entity_id
_entity_poly.type
_entity_poly.pdbx_seq_one_letter_code
_entity_poly.pdbx_strand_id
1 'polypeptide(L)'
;MQAFAEGRQEFAMAKLVLPTLLLIAIVVGMPAHAAAPDADQARRIAEQFLATKQASASPQEAYEAGDIATADLDGDGEAEVVVLWTMLGPTYWHHGVTVLARKGQRYVPVGDAEEPLGSVEGMLVRNGIIELKTKWPGPNDARCCPSVPKTLRYRWSAGRLTPAK
;
A
#
# COMPACT_ATOMS: atom_id res chain seq x y z
N MET A 1 -0.06 100.43 -17.38
CA MET A 1 0.63 99.76 -16.26
C MET A 1 0.21 98.31 -16.30
N GLN A 2 1.03 97.43 -16.90
CA GLN A 2 1.87 96.40 -16.23
C GLN A 2 1.03 95.28 -15.59
N ALA A 3 1.30 93.98 -15.68
CA ALA A 3 2.31 93.18 -16.37
C ALA A 3 1.89 91.69 -16.31
N PHE A 4 2.60 90.86 -17.07
CA PHE A 4 2.46 89.42 -17.28
C PHE A 4 2.93 88.54 -16.08
N ALA A 5 2.37 87.32 -16.08
CA ALA A 5 2.99 85.99 -15.88
C ALA A 5 3.27 85.38 -14.47
N GLU A 6 2.98 84.06 -14.46
CA GLU A 6 3.73 82.94 -13.87
C GLU A 6 3.48 82.47 -12.41
N GLY A 7 2.65 81.43 -12.30
CA GLY A 7 2.99 80.08 -11.82
C GLY A 7 3.71 79.88 -10.47
N ARG A 8 3.09 79.11 -9.57
CA ARG A 8 3.71 77.95 -8.90
C ARG A 8 2.67 77.10 -8.15
N GLN A 9 2.70 75.78 -8.39
CA GLN A 9 2.07 74.78 -7.54
C GLN A 9 2.92 74.54 -6.28
N GLU A 10 2.30 74.29 -5.13
CA GLU A 10 2.87 73.45 -4.07
C GLU A 10 1.76 72.67 -3.32
N PHE A 11 2.19 71.52 -2.81
CA PHE A 11 1.44 70.30 -2.56
C PHE A 11 0.88 70.16 -1.13
N ALA A 12 -0.21 69.38 -1.07
CA ALA A 12 -0.54 68.32 -0.10
C ALA A 12 -0.47 68.60 1.41
N MET A 13 -1.61 68.38 2.08
CA MET A 13 -1.65 67.92 3.46
C MET A 13 -2.62 66.73 3.62
N ALA A 14 -1.99 65.58 3.82
CA ALA A 14 -2.41 64.33 4.43
C ALA A 14 -3.86 64.21 4.96
N LYS A 15 -4.55 63.16 4.50
CA LYS A 15 -5.55 62.47 5.33
C LYS A 15 -5.18 60.99 5.43
N LEU A 16 -4.93 60.62 6.68
CA LEU A 16 -4.61 59.30 7.22
C LEU A 16 -5.61 58.25 6.71
N VAL A 17 -5.12 57.20 6.06
CA VAL A 17 -5.90 56.01 5.68
C VAL A 17 -5.74 54.98 6.79
N LEU A 18 -6.85 54.61 7.45
CA LEU A 18 -6.93 53.50 8.40
C LEU A 18 -6.59 52.17 7.69
N PRO A 19 -5.64 51.35 8.18
CA PRO A 19 -5.43 50.02 7.63
C PRO A 19 -6.41 49.05 8.28
N THR A 20 -7.41 48.61 7.51
CA THR A 20 -8.24 47.44 7.85
C THR A 20 -7.34 46.20 7.78
N LEU A 21 -6.95 45.68 8.95
CA LEU A 21 -6.18 44.45 9.09
C LEU A 21 -7.03 43.27 8.60
N LEU A 22 -6.79 42.82 7.35
CA LEU A 22 -7.40 41.62 6.80
C LEU A 22 -6.67 40.40 7.37
N LEU A 23 -7.23 39.78 8.41
CA LEU A 23 -6.81 38.47 8.92
C LEU A 23 -7.17 37.40 7.87
N ILE A 24 -6.21 37.07 7.01
CA ILE A 24 -6.28 35.91 6.12
C ILE A 24 -6.07 34.67 7.00
N ALA A 25 -7.15 34.01 7.38
CA ALA A 25 -7.11 32.68 7.98
C ALA A 25 -6.62 31.68 6.92
N ILE A 26 -5.32 31.36 6.95
CA ILE A 26 -4.74 30.27 6.16
C ILE A 26 -5.29 28.97 6.76
N VAL A 27 -6.37 28.44 6.17
CA VAL A 27 -6.79 27.06 6.41
C VAL A 27 -5.75 26.19 5.75
N VAL A 28 -4.76 25.75 6.52
CA VAL A 28 -3.81 24.72 6.11
C VAL A 28 -4.63 23.44 5.97
N GLY A 29 -5.05 23.13 4.75
CA GLY A 29 -5.67 21.86 4.41
C GLY A 29 -4.63 20.76 4.59
N MET A 30 -4.60 20.11 5.75
CA MET A 30 -3.83 18.89 5.93
C MET A 30 -4.38 17.85 4.95
N PRO A 31 -3.55 17.24 4.09
CA PRO A 31 -3.99 16.14 3.25
C PRO A 31 -4.53 15.03 4.17
N ALA A 32 -5.84 14.77 4.08
CA ALA A 32 -6.48 13.67 4.76
C ALA A 32 -5.96 12.36 4.14
N HIS A 33 -4.90 11.82 4.72
CA HIS A 33 -4.44 10.48 4.41
C HIS A 33 -5.53 9.52 4.90
N ALA A 34 -5.98 8.64 4.02
CA ALA A 34 -6.94 7.62 4.41
C ALA A 34 -6.29 6.74 5.47
N ALA A 35 -7.01 6.50 6.57
CA ALA A 35 -6.53 5.58 7.59
C ALA A 35 -6.28 4.20 6.95
N ALA A 36 -5.19 3.55 7.38
CA ALA A 36 -4.90 2.18 6.98
C ALA A 36 -6.11 1.27 7.31
N PRO A 37 -6.40 0.26 6.47
CA PRO A 37 -7.45 -0.70 6.77
C PRO A 37 -7.26 -1.32 8.16
N ASP A 38 -8.33 -1.37 8.94
CA ASP A 38 -8.35 -2.23 10.14
C ASP A 38 -8.37 -3.73 9.75
N ALA A 39 -8.25 -4.61 10.75
CA ALA A 39 -8.17 -6.05 10.51
C ALA A 39 -9.41 -6.61 9.79
N ASP A 40 -10.61 -6.12 10.09
CA ASP A 40 -11.85 -6.59 9.47
C ASP A 40 -11.97 -6.07 8.03
N GLN A 41 -11.55 -4.83 7.78
CA GLN A 41 -11.46 -4.25 6.45
C GLN A 41 -10.43 -5.02 5.59
N ALA A 42 -9.23 -5.26 6.11
CA ALA A 42 -8.19 -6.03 5.43
C ALA A 42 -8.65 -7.44 5.08
N ARG A 43 -9.37 -8.10 6.00
CA ARG A 43 -9.98 -9.41 5.76
C ARG A 43 -11.00 -9.39 4.62
N ARG A 44 -11.93 -8.43 4.60
CA ARG A 44 -12.90 -8.31 3.50
C ARG A 44 -12.23 -8.03 2.15
N ILE A 45 -11.16 -7.21 2.14
CA ILE A 45 -10.35 -6.95 0.95
C ILE A 45 -9.73 -8.24 0.43
N ALA A 46 -9.13 -9.04 1.32
CA ALA A 46 -8.54 -10.33 0.97
C ALA A 46 -9.58 -11.32 0.43
N GLU A 47 -10.73 -11.43 1.10
CA GLU A 47 -11.85 -12.29 0.67
C GLU A 47 -12.35 -11.90 -0.73
N GLN A 48 -12.47 -10.60 -1.03
CA GLN A 48 -12.86 -10.11 -2.36
C GLN A 48 -11.81 -10.45 -3.43
N PHE A 49 -10.53 -10.33 -3.10
CA PHE A 49 -9.43 -10.73 -3.98
C PHE A 49 -9.49 -12.23 -4.28
N LEU A 50 -9.64 -13.07 -3.25
CA LEU A 50 -9.71 -14.53 -3.43
C LEU A 50 -10.97 -14.97 -4.18
N ALA A 51 -12.11 -14.30 -3.98
CA ALA A 51 -13.30 -14.54 -4.79
C ALA A 51 -13.03 -14.29 -6.29
N THR A 52 -12.18 -13.31 -6.62
CA THR A 52 -11.76 -13.04 -8.02
C THR A 52 -10.84 -14.12 -8.56
N LYS A 53 -9.87 -14.60 -7.75
CA LYS A 53 -9.03 -15.76 -8.08
C LYS A 53 -9.88 -17.01 -8.31
N GLN A 54 -10.81 -17.30 -7.39
CA GLN A 54 -11.73 -18.43 -7.46
C GLN A 54 -12.63 -18.40 -8.69
N ALA A 55 -13.17 -17.22 -9.06
CA ALA A 55 -13.99 -17.06 -10.25
C ALA A 55 -13.24 -17.34 -11.56
N SER A 56 -11.91 -17.23 -11.53
CA SER A 56 -11.02 -17.49 -12.68
C SER A 56 -10.37 -18.87 -12.63
N ALA A 57 -10.62 -19.64 -11.57
CA ALA A 57 -10.01 -20.94 -11.32
C ALA A 57 -10.72 -22.07 -12.08
N SER A 58 -10.04 -23.21 -12.20
CA SER A 58 -10.70 -24.44 -12.64
C SER A 58 -11.73 -24.88 -11.59
N PRO A 59 -12.83 -25.58 -11.96
CA PRO A 59 -13.86 -26.01 -11.00
C PRO A 59 -13.37 -26.96 -9.88
N GLN A 60 -12.16 -27.49 -10.03
CA GLN A 60 -11.51 -28.43 -9.11
C GLN A 60 -10.46 -27.76 -8.23
N GLU A 61 -10.23 -26.46 -8.43
CA GLU A 61 -9.28 -25.65 -7.67
C GLU A 61 -10.04 -24.77 -6.68
N ALA A 62 -9.52 -24.68 -5.46
CA ALA A 62 -10.01 -23.81 -4.41
C ALA A 62 -8.92 -22.85 -3.95
N TYR A 63 -9.30 -21.64 -3.56
CA TYR A 63 -8.38 -20.64 -3.00
C TYR A 63 -8.77 -20.31 -1.56
N GLU A 64 -7.79 -20.39 -0.66
CA GLU A 64 -7.97 -20.11 0.77
C GLU A 64 -7.02 -18.99 1.22
N ALA A 65 -7.51 -18.12 2.10
CA ALA A 65 -6.68 -17.12 2.77
C ALA A 65 -5.87 -17.78 3.89
N GLY A 66 -4.57 -17.48 3.94
CA GLY A 66 -3.74 -17.67 5.12
C GLY A 66 -3.65 -16.37 5.92
N ASP A 67 -2.43 -16.00 6.30
CA ASP A 67 -2.15 -14.75 7.00
C ASP A 67 -2.49 -13.51 6.14
N ILE A 68 -2.99 -12.48 6.81
CA ILE A 68 -3.30 -11.18 6.22
C ILE A 68 -2.60 -10.12 7.05
N ALA A 69 -1.92 -9.19 6.39
CA ALA A 69 -1.22 -8.09 7.05
C ALA A 69 -1.48 -6.77 6.33
N THR A 70 -1.42 -5.68 7.09
CA THR A 70 -1.53 -4.31 6.57
C THR A 70 -0.27 -3.55 6.93
N ALA A 71 0.38 -2.94 5.94
CA ALA A 71 1.58 -2.14 6.13
C ALA A 71 1.78 -1.21 4.94
N ASP A 72 2.33 -0.02 5.20
CA ASP A 72 2.91 0.83 4.17
C ASP A 72 4.26 0.20 3.73
N LEU A 73 4.29 -0.35 2.52
CA LEU A 73 5.42 -1.14 2.01
C LEU A 73 6.39 -0.31 1.17
N ASP A 74 5.96 0.76 0.51
CA ASP A 74 6.82 1.64 -0.31
C ASP A 74 7.10 3.01 0.31
N GLY A 75 6.46 3.34 1.44
CA GLY A 75 6.66 4.57 2.18
C GLY A 75 5.88 5.76 1.63
N ASP A 76 4.82 5.53 0.83
CA ASP A 76 3.99 6.60 0.26
C ASP A 76 2.92 7.13 1.24
N GLY A 77 2.77 6.49 2.40
CA GLY A 77 1.82 6.87 3.44
C GLY A 77 0.41 6.27 3.27
N GLU A 78 0.16 5.53 2.19
CA GLU A 78 -0.97 4.62 2.07
C GLU A 78 -0.54 3.19 2.45
N ALA A 79 -1.44 2.43 3.07
CA ALA A 79 -1.11 1.08 3.49
C ALA A 79 -1.56 0.05 2.46
N GLU A 80 -0.67 -0.89 2.11
CA GLU A 80 -1.01 -2.08 1.34
C GLU A 80 -1.62 -3.16 2.24
N VAL A 81 -2.40 -4.05 1.60
CA VAL A 81 -2.83 -5.31 2.20
C VAL A 81 -2.03 -6.44 1.57
N VAL A 82 -1.32 -7.20 2.39
CA VAL A 82 -0.58 -8.40 1.98
C VAL A 82 -1.40 -9.63 2.34
N VAL A 83 -1.64 -10.48 1.34
CA VAL A 83 -2.43 -11.71 1.49
C VAL A 83 -1.54 -12.89 1.18
N LEU A 84 -1.27 -13.73 2.18
CA LEU A 84 -0.83 -15.10 1.97
C LEU A 84 -2.07 -15.92 1.59
N TRP A 85 -1.97 -16.73 0.55
CA TRP A 85 -3.05 -17.60 0.12
C TRP A 85 -2.53 -18.96 -0.31
N THR A 86 -3.43 -19.94 -0.31
CA THR A 86 -3.15 -21.30 -0.77
C THR A 86 -4.12 -21.64 -1.87
N MET A 87 -3.61 -22.11 -3.01
CA MET A 87 -4.43 -22.78 -4.01
C MET A 87 -4.36 -24.29 -3.77
N LEU A 88 -5.53 -24.91 -3.67
CA LEU A 88 -5.73 -26.34 -3.48
C LEU A 88 -6.30 -26.94 -4.77
N GLY A 89 -5.54 -27.81 -5.41
CA GLY A 89 -6.01 -28.67 -6.49
C GLY A 89 -6.23 -30.11 -6.02
N PRO A 90 -6.66 -31.02 -6.91
CA PRO A 90 -6.97 -32.41 -6.54
C PRO A 90 -5.79 -33.20 -5.97
N THR A 91 -4.57 -32.94 -6.46
CA THR A 91 -3.35 -33.69 -6.12
C THR A 91 -2.14 -32.80 -5.87
N TYR A 92 -2.35 -31.49 -5.82
CA TYR A 92 -1.31 -30.49 -5.66
C TYR A 92 -1.86 -29.30 -4.91
N TRP A 93 -0.97 -28.56 -4.28
CA TRP A 93 -1.28 -27.26 -3.72
C TRP A 93 -0.04 -26.38 -3.86
N HIS A 94 -0.22 -25.07 -3.83
CA HIS A 94 0.89 -24.14 -3.67
C HIS A 94 0.42 -22.90 -2.91
N HIS A 95 1.37 -22.25 -2.25
CA HIS A 95 1.14 -20.95 -1.65
C HIS A 95 1.52 -19.85 -2.63
N GLY A 96 0.84 -18.71 -2.50
CA GLY A 96 1.25 -17.46 -3.11
C GLY A 96 1.11 -16.32 -2.11
N VAL A 97 1.85 -15.24 -2.36
CA VAL A 97 1.67 -13.98 -1.64
C VAL A 97 1.30 -12.91 -2.65
N THR A 98 0.29 -12.11 -2.34
CA THR A 98 -0.12 -10.99 -3.18
C THR A 98 -0.18 -9.71 -2.35
N VAL A 99 0.36 -8.63 -2.92
CA VAL A 99 0.23 -7.26 -2.41
C VAL A 99 -0.93 -6.59 -3.14
N LEU A 100 -1.86 -6.06 -2.36
CA LEU A 100 -2.98 -5.27 -2.82
C LEU A 100 -2.76 -3.82 -2.41
N ALA A 101 -2.71 -2.91 -3.38
CA ALA A 101 -2.60 -1.47 -3.13
C ALA A 101 -3.90 -0.76 -3.50
N ARG A 102 -4.10 0.40 -2.88
CA ARG A 102 -5.28 1.22 -3.14
C ARG A 102 -5.17 1.90 -4.50
N LYS A 103 -6.21 1.77 -5.32
CA LYS A 103 -6.40 2.57 -6.53
C LYS A 103 -7.80 3.18 -6.51
N GLY A 104 -7.87 4.47 -6.20
CA GLY A 104 -9.13 5.16 -5.96
C GLY A 104 -9.84 4.59 -4.73
N GLN A 105 -11.03 4.01 -4.93
CA GLN A 105 -11.85 3.46 -3.84
C GLN A 105 -11.71 1.94 -3.64
N ARG A 106 -10.82 1.28 -4.37
CA ARG A 106 -10.67 -0.19 -4.34
C ARG A 106 -9.22 -0.58 -4.12
N TYR A 107 -9.03 -1.74 -3.50
CA TYR A 107 -7.74 -2.42 -3.46
C TYR A 107 -7.62 -3.34 -4.65
N VAL A 108 -6.46 -3.32 -5.32
CA VAL A 108 -6.18 -4.13 -6.50
C VAL A 108 -4.81 -4.80 -6.39
N PRO A 109 -4.61 -6.00 -6.97
CA PRO A 109 -3.31 -6.64 -6.98
C PRO A 109 -2.29 -5.78 -7.73
N VAL A 110 -1.15 -5.54 -7.08
CA VAL A 110 -0.04 -4.76 -7.63
C VAL A 110 1.28 -5.50 -7.60
N GLY A 111 1.36 -6.67 -6.99
CA GLY A 111 2.54 -7.53 -7.04
C GLY A 111 2.27 -8.88 -6.41
N ASP A 112 2.90 -9.91 -6.92
CA ASP A 112 2.74 -11.29 -6.47
C ASP A 112 4.08 -12.03 -6.41
N ALA A 113 4.10 -13.06 -5.58
CA ALA A 113 5.16 -14.06 -5.50
C ALA A 113 4.48 -15.43 -5.47
N GLU A 114 4.44 -16.09 -6.63
CA GLU A 114 3.87 -17.44 -6.81
C GLU A 114 4.96 -18.49 -7.14
N GLU A 115 6.21 -18.06 -7.34
CA GLU A 115 7.38 -18.95 -7.44
C GLU A 115 7.51 -19.83 -6.20
N PRO A 116 8.10 -21.04 -6.28
CA PRO A 116 7.92 -22.06 -5.25
C PRO A 116 8.30 -21.54 -3.87
N LEU A 117 7.28 -21.26 -3.05
CA LEU A 117 7.45 -20.74 -1.69
C LEU A 117 7.80 -21.85 -0.69
N GLY A 118 7.73 -23.13 -1.12
CA GLY A 118 7.75 -24.28 -0.22
C GLY A 118 6.41 -24.41 0.52
N SER A 119 6.40 -25.09 1.66
CA SER A 119 5.26 -25.11 2.59
C SER A 119 5.37 -23.93 3.53
N VAL A 120 4.46 -22.96 3.44
CA VAL A 120 4.51 -21.73 4.21
C VAL A 120 3.80 -21.97 5.54
N GLU A 121 4.50 -21.77 6.65
CA GLU A 121 4.00 -21.94 8.02
C GLU A 121 3.54 -20.60 8.63
N GLY A 122 3.92 -19.47 8.03
CA GLY A 122 3.46 -18.15 8.46
C GLY A 122 4.13 -16.99 7.72
N MET A 123 3.51 -15.83 7.83
CA MET A 123 3.94 -14.57 7.22
C MET A 123 4.10 -13.47 8.27
N LEU A 124 5.14 -12.66 8.11
CA LEU A 124 5.42 -11.49 8.93
C LEU A 124 5.76 -10.30 8.04
N VAL A 125 5.07 -9.17 8.23
CA VAL A 125 5.33 -7.95 7.46
C VAL A 125 5.88 -6.87 8.39
N ARG A 126 7.12 -6.44 8.17
CA ARG A 126 7.80 -5.40 8.97
C ARG A 126 8.82 -4.64 8.12
N ASN A 127 8.92 -3.33 8.30
CA ASN A 127 9.92 -2.48 7.65
C ASN A 127 9.96 -2.63 6.11
N GLY A 128 8.79 -2.71 5.46
CA GLY A 128 8.67 -2.90 4.01
C GLY A 128 9.14 -4.28 3.50
N ILE A 129 9.35 -5.25 4.41
CA ILE A 129 9.74 -6.62 4.08
C ILE A 129 8.62 -7.58 4.48
N ILE A 130 8.29 -8.48 3.55
CA ILE A 130 7.44 -9.64 3.78
C ILE A 130 8.35 -10.84 4.03
N GLU A 131 8.36 -11.35 5.25
CA GLU A 131 9.08 -12.54 5.65
C GLU A 131 8.14 -13.75 5.71
N LEU A 132 8.51 -14.85 5.05
CA LEU A 132 7.78 -16.11 5.08
C LEU A 132 8.61 -17.17 5.79
N LYS A 133 8.02 -17.84 6.77
CA LYS A 133 8.59 -19.05 7.38
C LYS A 133 8.12 -20.24 6.58
N THR A 134 9.06 -21.03 6.05
CA THR A 134 8.74 -22.09 5.10
C THR A 134 9.49 -23.38 5.39
N LYS A 135 8.92 -24.50 4.94
CA LYS A 135 9.53 -25.83 4.94
C LYS A 135 9.78 -26.30 3.52
N TRP A 136 10.96 -26.85 3.30
CA TRP A 136 11.41 -27.38 2.03
C TRP A 136 11.76 -28.86 2.14
N PRO A 137 11.60 -29.64 1.05
CA PRO A 137 11.98 -31.04 1.06
C PRO A 137 13.48 -31.23 1.33
N GLY A 138 13.79 -32.03 2.34
CA GLY A 138 15.10 -32.60 2.57
C GLY A 138 15.30 -33.92 1.81
N PRO A 139 16.54 -34.46 1.77
CA PRO A 139 16.85 -35.68 1.02
C PRO A 139 16.07 -36.92 1.47
N ASN A 140 15.62 -36.96 2.73
CA ASN A 140 14.94 -38.10 3.34
C ASN A 140 13.46 -37.82 3.63
N ASP A 141 12.93 -36.66 3.21
CA ASP A 141 11.55 -36.30 3.48
C ASP A 141 10.61 -37.02 2.50
N ALA A 142 9.47 -37.50 3.01
CA ALA A 142 8.36 -37.82 2.15
C ALA A 142 7.89 -36.56 1.41
N ARG A 143 7.44 -36.70 0.16
CA ARG A 143 7.03 -35.54 -0.68
C ARG A 143 5.96 -34.65 -0.02
N CYS A 144 5.09 -35.24 0.80
CA CYS A 144 4.04 -34.52 1.53
C CYS A 144 4.54 -33.63 2.66
N CYS A 145 5.76 -33.88 3.14
CA CYS A 145 6.11 -33.64 4.52
C CYS A 145 7.52 -33.01 4.63
N PRO A 146 7.70 -31.81 4.04
CA PRO A 146 8.99 -31.12 4.06
C PRO A 146 9.40 -30.73 5.49
N SER A 147 10.68 -30.89 5.82
CA SER A 147 11.20 -30.66 7.18
C SER A 147 12.25 -29.55 7.25
N VAL A 148 12.91 -29.19 6.13
CA VAL A 148 14.02 -28.24 6.12
C VAL A 148 13.51 -26.80 6.23
N PRO A 149 13.75 -26.09 7.35
CA PRO A 149 13.29 -24.73 7.50
C PRO A 149 14.05 -23.80 6.56
N LYS A 150 13.32 -22.91 5.90
CA LYS A 150 13.84 -21.74 5.19
C LYS A 150 13.06 -20.50 5.59
N THR A 151 13.70 -19.36 5.45
CA THR A 151 13.04 -18.07 5.56
C THR A 151 13.19 -17.37 4.23
N LEU A 152 12.06 -17.10 3.57
CA LEU A 152 12.04 -16.30 2.35
C LEU A 152 11.74 -14.86 2.75
N ARG A 153 12.39 -13.90 2.11
CA ARG A 153 12.12 -12.49 2.32
C ARG A 153 11.87 -11.84 0.99
N TYR A 154 10.85 -10.99 0.94
CA TYR A 154 10.52 -10.21 -0.23
C TYR A 154 10.44 -8.74 0.14
N ARG A 155 11.06 -7.91 -0.69
CA ARG A 155 10.80 -6.47 -0.70
C ARG A 155 9.86 -6.16 -1.85
N TRP A 156 8.85 -5.35 -1.56
CA TRP A 156 8.03 -4.77 -2.60
C TRP A 156 8.69 -3.50 -3.14
N SER A 157 8.75 -3.36 -4.45
CA SER A 157 9.24 -2.16 -5.12
C SER A 157 8.65 -2.08 -6.52
N ALA A 158 8.04 -0.93 -6.86
CA ALA A 158 7.52 -0.65 -8.19
C ALA A 158 6.58 -1.74 -8.74
N GLY A 159 5.66 -2.24 -7.90
CA GLY A 159 4.70 -3.25 -8.30
C GLY A 159 5.28 -4.66 -8.48
N ARG A 160 6.41 -4.96 -7.82
CA ARG A 160 7.02 -6.29 -7.87
C ARG A 160 7.54 -6.70 -6.50
N LEU A 161 7.30 -7.97 -6.14
CA LEU A 161 7.98 -8.62 -5.04
C LEU A 161 9.32 -9.17 -5.54
N THR A 162 10.41 -8.71 -4.94
CA THR A 162 11.76 -9.17 -5.25
C THR A 162 12.40 -9.84 -4.03
N PRO A 163 13.16 -10.93 -4.20
CA PRO A 163 13.86 -11.56 -3.09
C PRO A 163 14.77 -10.56 -2.36
N ALA A 164 14.66 -10.51 -1.05
CA ALA A 164 15.50 -9.74 -0.15
C ALA A 164 16.40 -10.68 0.67
N LYS A 165 17.55 -10.17 1.12
CA LYS A 165 18.47 -10.92 2.01
C LYS A 165 18.08 -10.69 3.46
#